data_AF-A0A9D5JX46-F1
#
_entry.id   AF-A0A9D5JX46-F1
#
_cell.length_a   1.000
_cell.length_b   1.000
_cell.length_c   1.000
_cell.angle_alpha   90.00
_cell.angle_beta   90.00
_cell.angle_gamma   90.00
#
_symmetry.space_group_name_H-M   'P 1'
#
loop_
_entity.id
_entity.type
_entity.pdbx_description
1 polymer ?
#
loop_
_entity_poly.entity_id
_entity_poly.type
_entity_poly.pdbx_seq_one_letter_code
_entity_poly.pdbx_strand_id
1 'polypeptide(L)'
;MTKILIVEDEVLAAMSMSMVLRRLGYKVLDPAPNAEEAVKSIAANHPDVILMDVSLVGETDGIDLARQIHAQFGTPIVFITGYVDQDIQEQAMKIDPIGYFVKPVDFKKVQHTIDTWLEQHP
;
A
#
# COMPACT_ATOMS: atom_id res chain seq x y z
N MET A 1 -2.51 1.96 17.54
CA MET A 1 -1.49 2.54 16.64
C MET A 1 -1.56 1.77 15.34
N THR A 2 -1.95 2.41 14.25
CA THR A 2 -2.20 1.76 12.96
C THR A 2 -0.90 1.20 12.38
N LYS A 3 -0.93 -0.09 12.03
CA LYS A 3 0.14 -0.85 11.40
C LYS A 3 0.05 -0.71 9.89
N ILE A 4 1.12 -0.21 9.27
CA ILE A 4 1.22 -0.07 7.83
C ILE A 4 2.27 -1.02 7.29
N LEU A 5 1.90 -1.82 6.28
CA LEU A 5 2.85 -2.51 5.43
C LEU A 5 3.10 -1.70 4.16
N ILE A 6 4.36 -1.59 3.76
CA ILE A 6 4.75 -1.01 2.47
C ILE A 6 5.18 -2.16 1.57
N VAL A 7 4.66 -2.21 0.36
CA VAL A 7 5.04 -3.16 -0.68
C VAL A 7 5.62 -2.37 -1.84
N GLU A 8 6.95 -2.44 -1.98
CA GLU A 8 7.76 -1.57 -2.83
C GLU A 8 9.12 -2.24 -3.06
N ASP A 9 9.49 -2.51 -4.32
CA ASP A 9 10.76 -3.16 -4.65
C ASP A 9 11.96 -2.20 -4.56
N GLU A 10 11.74 -0.89 -4.71
CA GLU A 10 12.81 0.09 -4.57
C GLU A 10 13.08 0.40 -3.08
N VAL A 11 14.20 -0.13 -2.58
CA VAL A 11 14.63 0.03 -1.16
C VAL A 11 14.65 1.49 -0.72
N LEU A 12 15.14 2.41 -1.56
CA LEU A 12 15.22 3.83 -1.20
C LEU A 12 13.84 4.48 -1.09
N ALA A 13 12.93 4.19 -2.02
CA ALA A 13 11.54 4.60 -1.92
C ALA A 13 10.90 4.04 -0.64
N ALA A 14 11.00 2.73 -0.39
CA ALA A 14 10.44 2.09 0.79
C ALA A 14 10.96 2.70 2.10
N MET A 15 12.27 2.98 2.19
CA MET A 15 12.88 3.64 3.34
C MET A 15 12.39 5.09 3.51
N SER A 16 12.29 5.85 2.43
CA SER A 16 11.79 7.22 2.44
C SER A 16 10.34 7.28 2.95
N MET A 17 9.47 6.45 2.39
CA MET A 17 8.07 6.34 2.80
C MET A 17 7.96 5.91 4.26
N SER A 18 8.74 4.91 4.68
CA SER A 18 8.80 4.44 6.06
C SER A 18 9.15 5.57 7.05
N MET A 19 10.15 6.39 6.74
CA MET A 19 10.54 7.51 7.60
C MET A 19 9.42 8.53 7.75
N VAL A 20 8.73 8.87 6.66
CA VAL A 20 7.63 9.84 6.69
C VAL A 20 6.45 9.29 7.48
N LEU A 21 5.99 8.07 7.20
CA LEU A 21 4.85 7.45 7.88
C LEU A 21 5.09 7.25 9.38
N ARG A 22 6.31 6.86 9.78
CA ARG A 22 6.68 6.78 11.21
C ARG A 22 6.59 8.16 11.90
N ARG A 23 7.01 9.23 11.23
CA ARG A 23 6.88 10.61 11.76
C ARG A 23 5.43 11.07 11.87
N LEU A 24 4.54 10.52 11.05
CA LEU A 24 3.10 10.77 11.09
C LEU A 24 2.38 9.94 12.18
N GLY A 25 3.10 9.08 12.91
CA GLY A 25 2.57 8.32 14.05
C GLY A 25 2.17 6.88 13.75
N TYR A 26 2.43 6.40 12.54
CA TYR A 26 2.13 5.02 12.15
C TYR A 26 3.21 4.03 12.60
N LYS A 27 2.79 2.79 12.89
CA LYS A 27 3.70 1.65 13.06
C LYS A 27 3.98 1.04 11.70
N VAL A 28 5.11 1.39 11.09
CA VAL A 28 5.52 0.80 9.81
C VAL A 28 6.18 -0.55 10.07
N LEU A 29 5.66 -1.60 9.44
CA LEU A 29 6.25 -2.95 9.41
C LEU A 29 7.50 -2.96 8.53
N ASP A 30 8.25 -4.07 8.53
CA ASP A 30 9.36 -4.22 7.59
C ASP A 30 8.82 -4.22 6.16
N PRO A 31 9.32 -3.35 5.26
CA PRO A 31 8.84 -3.27 3.89
C PRO A 31 9.04 -4.58 3.14
N ALA A 32 8.04 -4.96 2.34
CA ALA A 32 8.09 -6.13 1.49
C ALA A 32 8.53 -5.73 0.07
N PRO A 33 9.65 -6.27 -0.46
CA PRO A 33 10.15 -5.90 -1.78
C PRO A 33 9.46 -6.65 -2.94
N ASN A 34 8.57 -7.58 -2.64
CA ASN A 34 7.88 -8.41 -3.64
C ASN A 34 6.61 -9.04 -3.06
N ALA A 35 5.84 -9.71 -3.92
CA ALA A 35 4.59 -10.37 -3.58
C ALA A 35 4.73 -11.45 -2.49
N GLU A 36 5.78 -12.29 -2.56
CA GLU A 36 5.98 -13.38 -1.61
C GLU A 36 6.19 -12.86 -0.19
N GLU A 37 7.09 -11.89 -0.03
CA GLU A 37 7.37 -11.26 1.26
C GLU A 37 6.18 -10.44 1.76
N ALA A 38 5.39 -9.84 0.86
CA ALA A 38 4.16 -9.14 1.22
C ALA A 38 3.15 -10.11 1.84
N VAL A 39 2.85 -11.23 1.18
CA VAL A 39 1.89 -12.23 1.68
C VAL A 39 2.36 -12.83 3.01
N LYS A 40 3.65 -13.16 3.15
CA LYS A 40 4.22 -13.63 4.42
C LYS A 40 4.03 -12.61 5.54
N SER A 41 4.35 -11.34 5.28
CA SER A 41 4.23 -10.27 6.27
C SER A 41 2.77 -10.01 6.66
N ILE A 42 1.84 -10.04 5.70
CA ILE A 42 0.40 -9.87 5.94
C ILE A 42 -0.12 -10.99 6.84
N ALA A 43 0.22 -12.24 6.52
CA ALA A 43 -0.22 -13.40 7.28
C ALA A 43 0.36 -13.43 8.70
N ALA A 44 1.59 -12.94 8.90
CA ALA A 44 2.25 -12.95 10.20
C ALA A 44 1.89 -11.74 11.08
N ASN A 45 1.74 -10.55 10.49
CA ASN A 45 1.68 -9.29 11.23
C ASN A 45 0.30 -8.62 11.20
N HIS A 46 -0.59 -9.06 10.30
CA HIS A 46 -1.93 -8.50 10.10
C HIS A 46 -1.92 -6.96 10.06
N PRO A 47 -1.34 -6.33 9.01
CA PRO A 47 -1.35 -4.87 8.88
C PRO A 47 -2.78 -4.34 8.80
N ASP A 48 -2.98 -3.12 9.28
CA ASP A 48 -4.28 -2.44 9.22
C ASP A 48 -4.49 -1.81 7.83
N VAL A 49 -3.41 -1.36 7.18
CA VAL A 49 -3.41 -0.82 5.82
C VAL A 49 -2.15 -1.24 5.07
N ILE A 50 -2.27 -1.45 3.76
CA ILE A 50 -1.14 -1.69 2.87
C ILE A 50 -0.96 -0.51 1.92
N LEU A 51 0.26 -0.01 1.82
CA LEU A 51 0.69 0.91 0.76
C LEU A 51 1.38 0.07 -0.32
N MET A 52 0.77 0.02 -1.50
CA MET A 52 1.17 -0.85 -2.61
C MET A 52 1.68 -0.02 -3.77
N ASP A 53 2.92 -0.23 -4.21
CA ASP A 53 3.29 0.21 -5.56
C ASP A 53 2.58 -0.67 -6.59
N VAL A 54 2.05 -0.05 -7.63
CA VAL A 54 1.47 -0.76 -8.78
C VAL A 54 2.57 -1.46 -9.57
N SER A 55 3.76 -0.87 -9.63
CA SER A 55 4.85 -1.32 -10.50
C SER A 55 5.89 -2.15 -9.74
N LEU A 56 5.45 -3.27 -9.18
CA LEU A 56 6.36 -4.23 -8.56
C LEU A 56 7.15 -4.98 -9.63
N VAL A 57 8.45 -5.17 -9.37
CA VAL A 57 9.28 -6.07 -10.17
C VAL A 57 8.93 -7.52 -9.88
N GLY A 58 8.65 -8.31 -10.92
CA GLY A 58 8.41 -9.75 -10.82
C GLY A 58 7.33 -10.25 -11.77
N GLU A 59 6.79 -11.43 -11.46
CA GLU A 59 5.72 -12.08 -12.24
C GLU A 59 4.32 -11.56 -11.89
N THR A 60 4.16 -10.92 -10.72
CA THR A 60 2.88 -10.40 -10.23
C THR A 60 2.98 -8.90 -10.08
N ASP A 61 2.15 -8.16 -10.81
CA ASP A 61 2.04 -6.72 -10.65
C ASP A 61 1.31 -6.35 -9.34
N GLY A 62 1.44 -5.08 -8.91
CA GLY A 62 0.86 -4.63 -7.65
C GLY A 62 -0.67 -4.66 -7.62
N ILE A 63 -1.35 -4.58 -8.77
CA ILE A 63 -2.81 -4.61 -8.88
C ILE A 63 -3.31 -6.05 -8.69
N ASP A 64 -2.67 -7.02 -9.34
CA ASP A 64 -2.99 -8.43 -9.20
C ASP A 64 -2.71 -8.93 -7.79
N LEU A 65 -1.58 -8.52 -7.20
CA LEU A 65 -1.29 -8.79 -5.80
C LEU A 65 -2.34 -8.16 -4.87
N ALA A 66 -2.71 -6.91 -5.11
CA ALA A 66 -3.75 -6.24 -4.34
C ALA A 66 -5.11 -6.97 -4.42
N ARG A 67 -5.48 -7.47 -5.60
CA ARG A 67 -6.70 -8.27 -5.78
C ARG A 67 -6.65 -9.56 -4.97
N GLN A 68 -5.51 -10.26 -4.96
CA GLN A 68 -5.31 -11.47 -4.16
C GLN A 68 -5.42 -11.18 -2.67
N ILE A 69 -4.74 -10.13 -2.21
CA ILE A 69 -4.74 -9.72 -0.80
C ILE A 69 -6.14 -9.34 -0.34
N HIS A 70 -6.85 -8.54 -1.14
CA HIS A 70 -8.22 -8.15 -0.83
C HIS A 70 -9.14 -9.37 -0.71
N ALA A 71 -9.06 -10.31 -1.67
CA ALA A 71 -9.88 -11.51 -1.65
C ALA A 71 -9.55 -12.48 -0.48
N GLN A 72 -8.28 -12.57 -0.08
CA GLN A 72 -7.83 -13.53 0.92
C GLN A 72 -7.86 -12.99 2.35
N PHE A 73 -7.47 -11.73 2.56
CA PHE A 73 -7.27 -11.15 3.87
C PHE A 73 -8.23 -10.00 4.18
N GLY A 74 -8.88 -9.42 3.15
CA GLY A 74 -9.72 -8.23 3.31
C GLY A 74 -8.94 -6.99 3.75
N THR A 75 -7.60 -7.03 3.72
CA THR A 75 -6.77 -5.90 4.15
C THR A 75 -6.91 -4.76 3.15
N PRO A 76 -7.19 -3.53 3.61
CA PRO A 76 -7.47 -2.42 2.73
C PRO A 76 -6.16 -1.82 2.17
N ILE A 77 -6.25 -1.29 0.95
CA ILE A 77 -5.08 -0.97 0.12
C ILE A 77 -5.11 0.50 -0.31
N VAL A 78 -3.95 1.14 -0.23
CA VAL A 78 -3.65 2.45 -0.85
C VAL A 78 -2.60 2.23 -1.92
N PHE A 79 -2.89 2.61 -3.16
CA PHE A 79 -1.91 2.58 -4.24
C PHE A 79 -1.03 3.83 -4.24
N ILE A 80 0.28 3.66 -4.42
CA ILE A 80 1.25 4.74 -4.61
C ILE A 80 2.14 4.40 -5.80
N THR A 81 1.91 5.00 -6.96
CA THR A 81 2.59 4.63 -8.21
C THR A 81 3.32 5.80 -8.86
N GLY A 82 4.43 5.52 -9.55
CA GLY A 82 5.09 6.48 -10.43
C GLY A 82 4.45 6.58 -11.82
N TYR A 83 3.57 5.65 -12.19
CA TYR A 83 2.96 5.59 -13.51
C TYR A 83 1.64 6.34 -13.55
N VAL A 84 1.48 7.13 -14.61
CA VAL A 84 0.25 7.88 -14.90
C VAL A 84 -0.33 7.32 -16.20
N ASP A 85 -0.93 6.14 -16.09
CA ASP A 85 -1.62 5.49 -17.19
C ASP A 85 -3.09 5.29 -16.80
N GLN A 86 -4.00 5.72 -17.66
CA GLN A 86 -5.43 5.71 -17.38
C GLN A 86 -5.97 4.27 -17.26
N ASP A 87 -5.49 3.34 -18.08
CA ASP A 87 -5.95 1.94 -18.05
C ASP A 87 -5.51 1.28 -16.74
N ILE A 88 -4.29 1.57 -16.29
CA ILE A 88 -3.76 1.10 -15.00
C ILE A 88 -4.59 1.68 -13.84
N GLN A 89 -4.90 2.98 -13.89
CA GLN A 89 -5.74 3.61 -12.87
C GLN A 89 -7.13 2.95 -12.82
N GLU A 90 -7.77 2.76 -13.97
CA GLU A 90 -9.09 2.11 -14.05
C GLU A 90 -9.06 0.68 -13.51
N GLN A 91 -7.98 -0.08 -13.73
CA GLN A 91 -7.82 -1.41 -13.17
C GLN A 91 -7.61 -1.40 -11.65
N ALA A 92 -6.78 -0.49 -11.15
CA ALA A 92 -6.54 -0.33 -9.72
C ALA A 92 -7.82 0.03 -8.96
N MET A 93 -8.65 0.91 -9.52
CA MET A 93 -9.92 1.34 -8.91
C MET A 93 -10.95 0.22 -8.79
N LYS A 94 -10.89 -0.83 -9.64
CA LYS A 94 -11.80 -1.98 -9.54
C LYS A 94 -11.60 -2.82 -8.28
N ILE A 95 -10.49 -2.61 -7.56
CA ILE A 95 -10.18 -3.29 -6.29
C ILE A 95 -10.80 -2.53 -5.09
N ASP A 96 -11.45 -1.39 -5.35
CA ASP A 96 -11.98 -0.48 -4.32
C ASP A 96 -10.90 -0.06 -3.30
N PRO A 97 -9.77 0.52 -3.77
CA PRO A 97 -8.71 0.96 -2.89
C PRO A 97 -9.18 2.17 -2.06
N ILE A 98 -8.66 2.28 -0.84
CA ILE A 98 -8.88 3.45 0.04
C ILE A 98 -8.41 4.73 -0.64
N GLY A 99 -7.34 4.64 -1.45
CA GLY A 99 -6.81 5.76 -2.20
C GLY A 99 -5.84 5.32 -3.28
N TYR A 100 -5.64 6.21 -4.25
CA TYR A 100 -4.69 6.05 -5.34
C TYR A 100 -3.92 7.36 -5.49
N PHE A 101 -2.60 7.28 -5.37
CA PHE A 101 -1.72 8.44 -5.39
C PHE A 101 -0.59 8.26 -6.39
N VAL A 102 -0.27 9.34 -7.09
CA VAL A 102 0.84 9.40 -8.04
C VAL A 102 2.07 10.01 -7.34
N LYS A 103 3.24 9.40 -7.54
CA LYS A 103 4.53 9.91 -7.06
C LYS A 103 4.94 11.15 -7.88
N PRO A 104 5.47 12.22 -7.26
CA PRO A 104 5.72 12.38 -5.82
C PRO A 104 4.41 12.62 -5.04
N VAL A 105 4.22 11.85 -3.97
CA VAL A 105 2.98 11.88 -3.19
C VAL A 105 3.08 12.82 -1.98
N ASP A 106 1.99 13.53 -1.70
CA ASP A 106 1.81 14.27 -0.46
C ASP A 106 1.32 13.31 0.64
N PHE A 107 2.24 12.89 1.53
CA PHE A 107 1.92 11.96 2.61
C PHE A 107 0.91 12.49 3.63
N LYS A 108 0.66 13.82 3.71
CA LYS A 108 -0.43 14.33 4.55
C LYS A 108 -1.79 13.97 3.95
N LYS A 109 -1.92 13.94 2.63
CA LYS A 109 -3.14 13.46 1.96
C LYS A 109 -3.32 11.97 2.16
N VAL A 110 -2.24 11.19 2.02
CA VAL A 110 -2.26 9.74 2.32
C VAL A 110 -2.73 9.49 3.75
N GLN A 111 -2.15 10.20 4.72
CA GLN A 111 -2.56 10.10 6.12
C GLN A 111 -4.04 10.43 6.30
N HIS A 112 -4.50 11.57 5.79
CA HIS A 112 -5.89 11.97 5.92
C HIS A 112 -6.85 10.93 5.35
N THR A 113 -6.54 10.38 4.16
CA THR A 113 -7.32 9.32 3.53
C THR A 113 -7.37 8.04 4.36
N ILE A 114 -6.23 7.62 4.92
CA ILE A 114 -6.16 6.44 5.80
C ILE A 114 -6.98 6.66 7.07
N ASP A 115 -6.76 7.78 7.76
CA ASP A 115 -7.37 8.05 9.05
C ASP A 115 -8.90 8.19 8.90
N THR A 116 -9.37 8.91 7.88
CA THR A 116 -10.81 9.04 7.59
C THR A 116 -11.47 7.71 7.24
N TRP A 117 -10.78 6.82 6.51
CA TRP A 117 -11.32 5.50 6.19
C TRP A 117 -11.43 4.62 7.43
N LEU A 118 -10.42 4.62 8.30
CA LEU A 118 -10.42 3.86 9.55
C LEU A 118 -11.50 4.33 10.53
N GLU A 119 -11.75 5.64 10.60
CA GLU A 119 -12.85 6.19 11.43
C GLU A 119 -14.23 5.71 10.98
N GLN A 120 -14.41 5.42 9.69
CA GLN A 120 -15.66 4.92 9.12
C GLN A 120 -15.80 3.39 9.20
N HIS A 121 -14.70 2.67 9.45
CA HIS A 121 -14.61 1.20 9.44
C HIS A 121 -13.84 0.68 10.68
N PRO A 122 -14.46 0.73 11.89
CA PRO A 122 -13.81 0.35 13.15
C PRO A 122 -13.67 -1.16 13.40
#